data_AF-A0A841F0K2-F1
#
_entry.id   AF-A0A841F0K2-F1
#
_cell.length_a   1.000
_cell.length_b   1.000
_cell.length_c   1.000
_cell.angle_alpha   90.00
_cell.angle_beta   90.00
_cell.angle_gamma   90.00
#
_symmetry.space_group_name_H-M   'P 1'
#
loop_
_entity.id
_entity.type
_entity.pdbx_description
1 polymer ?
#
loop_
_entity_poly.entity_id
_entity_poly.type
_entity_poly.pdbx_seq_one_letter_code
_entity_poly.pdbx_strand_id
1 'polypeptide(L)' 'MTKQDPQELLKQKHEQDEHKRQFTNFSRNVSGHSEMEAGQEFSQDHVTDDQNRMKSVENRRAYPN' A
#
# COMPACT_ATOMS: atom_id res chain seq x y z
N MET A 1 -8.35 5.41 23.06
CA MET A 1 -8.10 4.62 21.83
C MET A 1 -9.15 5.02 20.81
N THR A 2 -8.75 5.41 19.60
CA THR A 2 -9.69 5.71 18.51
C THR A 2 -10.47 4.44 18.19
N LYS A 3 -11.80 4.51 18.22
CA LYS A 3 -12.71 3.38 17.90
C LYS A 3 -12.84 3.22 16.38
N GLN A 4 -11.73 3.23 15.66
CA GLN A 4 -11.78 3.13 14.21
C GLN A 4 -12.00 1.68 13.82
N ASP A 5 -13.10 1.41 13.12
CA ASP A 5 -13.40 0.10 12.56
C ASP A 5 -12.31 -0.26 11.54
N PRO A 6 -11.63 -1.41 11.68
CA PRO A 6 -10.65 -1.88 10.72
C PRO A 6 -11.16 -1.92 9.28
N GLN A 7 -12.45 -2.20 9.06
CA GLN A 7 -13.03 -2.24 7.72
C GLN A 7 -13.17 -0.83 7.12
N GLU A 8 -13.55 0.14 7.92
CA GLU A 8 -13.61 1.54 7.49
C GLU A 8 -12.21 2.07 7.16
N LEU A 9 -11.21 1.73 7.97
CA LEU A 9 -9.82 2.09 7.70
C LEU A 9 -9.31 1.48 6.39
N LEU A 10 -9.62 0.20 6.14
CA LEU A 10 -9.24 -0.47 4.91
C LEU A 10 -9.90 0.17 3.69
N LYS A 11 -11.18 0.53 3.80
CA LYS A 11 -11.92 1.24 2.76
C LYS A 11 -11.28 2.61 2.47
N GLN A 12 -11.02 3.40 3.50
CA GLN A 12 -10.37 4.72 3.37
C GLN A 12 -8.98 4.60 2.72
N LYS A 13 -8.20 3.58 3.08
CA LYS A 13 -6.91 3.30 2.47
C LYS A 13 -7.05 3.03 0.96
N HIS A 14 -8.01 2.20 0.55
CA HIS A 14 -8.25 1.92 -0.86
C HIS A 14 -8.68 3.17 -1.64
N GLU A 15 -9.53 4.02 -1.06
CA GLU A 15 -9.93 5.30 -1.67
C GLU A 15 -8.73 6.23 -1.85
N GLN A 16 -7.84 6.31 -0.85
CA GLN A 16 -6.62 7.11 -0.94
C GLN A 16 -5.63 6.57 -1.99
N ASP A 17 -5.48 5.25 -2.11
CA ASP A 17 -4.62 4.63 -3.12
C ASP A 17 -5.12 4.90 -4.54
N GLU A 18 -6.44 4.89 -4.73
CA GLU A 18 -7.08 5.26 -6.00
C GLU A 18 -6.74 6.70 -6.39
N HIS A 19 -6.88 7.65 -5.45
CA HIS A 19 -6.53 9.05 -5.69
C HIS A 19 -5.05 9.24 -6.03
N LYS A 20 -4.15 8.53 -5.32
CA LYS A 20 -2.71 8.57 -5.62
C LYS A 20 -2.42 8.04 -7.02
N ARG A 21 -3.08 6.96 -7.44
CA ARG A 21 -2.92 6.40 -8.79
C ARG A 21 -3.37 7.39 -9.85
N GLN A 22 -4.53 7.99 -9.68
CA GLN A 22 -5.07 8.99 -10.60
C GLN A 22 -4.15 10.22 -10.71
N PHE A 23 -3.70 10.74 -9.58
CA PHE A 23 -2.75 11.85 -9.55
C PHE A 23 -1.43 11.52 -10.26
N THR A 24 -0.86 10.34 -9.98
CA THR A 24 0.40 9.92 -10.61
C THR A 24 0.25 9.80 -12.12
N ASN A 25 -0.86 9.23 -12.59
CA ASN A 25 -1.16 9.11 -14.01
C ASN A 25 -1.36 10.49 -14.67
N PHE A 26 -2.10 11.37 -14.02
CA PHE A 26 -2.29 12.75 -14.48
C PHE A 26 -0.96 13.49 -14.60
N SER A 27 -0.14 13.48 -13.54
CA SER A 27 1.16 14.14 -13.52
C SER A 27 2.09 13.60 -14.60
N ARG A 28 2.12 12.28 -14.83
CA ARG A 28 2.88 11.67 -15.95
C ARG A 28 2.38 12.10 -17.32
N ASN A 29 1.06 12.21 -17.51
CA ASN A 29 0.46 12.64 -18.78
C ASN A 29 0.74 14.12 -19.08
N VAL A 30 0.70 14.99 -18.07
CA VAL A 30 0.88 16.44 -18.25
C VAL A 30 2.36 16.82 -18.39
N SER A 31 3.24 16.21 -17.60
CA SER A 31 4.66 16.60 -17.56
C SER A 31 5.50 16.02 -18.71
N GLY A 32 4.92 15.26 -19.64
CA GLY A 32 5.67 14.50 -20.64
C GLY A 32 6.65 13.51 -20.00
N HIS A 33 7.52 12.85 -20.80
CA HIS A 33 8.60 11.98 -20.30
C HIS A 33 9.61 12.83 -19.51
N SER A 34 9.26 13.22 -18.29
CA SER A 34 10.21 13.76 -17.32
C SER A 34 11.16 12.62 -16.97
N GLU A 35 12.46 12.87 -17.08
CA GLU A 35 13.51 11.93 -16.70
C GLU A 35 13.17 11.38 -15.30
N MET A 36 13.10 10.04 -15.16
CA MET A 36 13.02 9.44 -13.83
C MET A 36 14.21 9.99 -13.04
N GLU A 37 13.93 10.71 -11.96
CA GLU A 37 14.94 11.34 -11.14
C GLU A 37 16.03 10.31 -10.81
N ALA A 38 17.25 10.55 -11.30
CA ALA A 38 18.38 9.63 -11.15
C ALA A 38 18.64 9.42 -9.65
N GLY A 39 18.21 8.27 -9.13
CA GLY A 39 18.27 7.94 -7.71
C GLY A 39 17.00 7.31 -7.14
N GLN A 40 15.88 7.31 -7.88
CA GLN A 40 14.67 6.58 -7.46
C GLN A 40 14.79 5.08 -7.80
N GLU A 41 15.71 4.38 -7.14
CA GLU A 41 15.69 2.93 -7.11
C GLU A 41 14.51 2.46 -6.25
N PHE A 42 13.37 2.19 -6.89
CA PHE A 42 12.36 1.37 -6.24
C PHE A 42 12.96 -0.03 -6.08
N SER A 43 13.21 -0.48 -4.84
CA SER A 43 13.55 -1.87 -4.59
C SER A 43 12.47 -2.74 -5.22
N GLN A 44 12.82 -3.46 -6.28
CA GLN A 44 11.93 -4.42 -6.96
C GLN A 44 11.66 -5.65 -6.09
N ASP A 45 12.38 -5.74 -4.98
CA ASP A 45 12.20 -6.66 -3.88
C ASP A 45 10.91 -6.30 -3.12
N HIS A 46 9.78 -6.58 -3.76
CA HIS A 46 8.56 -6.93 -3.03
C HIS A 46 8.78 -8.29 -2.36
N VAL A 47 9.73 -8.36 -1.42
CA VAL A 47 9.79 -9.49 -0.49
C VAL A 47 8.43 -9.49 0.17
N THR A 48 7.67 -10.56 -0.03
CA THR A 48 6.47 -10.81 0.75
C THR A 48 6.88 -10.72 2.20
N ASP A 49 6.58 -9.58 2.81
CA ASP A 49 7.11 -9.18 4.10
C ASP A 49 6.95 -10.36 5.06
N ASP A 50 8.09 -10.93 5.50
CA ASP A 50 8.07 -12.04 6.45
C ASP A 50 7.26 -11.66 7.71
N GLN A 51 7.13 -10.35 8.01
CA GLN A 51 6.21 -9.84 9.04
C GLN A 51 4.74 -10.13 8.73
N ASN A 52 4.30 -9.99 7.47
CA ASN A 52 2.93 -10.34 7.07
C ASN A 52 2.69 -11.84 7.18
N ARG A 53 3.69 -12.66 6.84
CA ARG A 53 3.64 -14.11 7.04
C ARG A 53 3.51 -14.47 8.52
N MET A 54 4.30 -13.84 9.41
CA MET A 54 4.20 -14.07 10.85
C MET A 54 2.84 -13.65 11.41
N LYS A 55 2.34 -12.47 11.05
CA LYS A 55 1.00 -12.00 11.47
C LYS A 55 -0.12 -12.96 11.06
N SER A 56 -0.04 -13.55 9.86
CA SER A 56 -1.05 -14.49 9.40
C SER A 56 -1.05 -15.81 10.20
N VAL A 57 0.12 -16.27 10.69
CA VAL A 57 0.23 -17.44 11.57
C VAL A 57 -0.30 -17.13 12.97
N GLU A 58 0.04 -15.96 13.52
CA GLU A 58 -0.44 -15.52 14.83
C GLU A 58 -1.97 -15.37 14.85
N ASN A 59 -2.55 -14.73 13.83
CA ASN A 59 -4.00 -14.58 13.70
C ASN A 59 -4.74 -15.93 13.64
N ARG A 60 -4.17 -16.93 12.96
CA ARG A 60 -4.74 -18.29 12.88
C ARG A 60 -4.72 -19.02 14.22
N ARG A 61 -3.73 -18.76 15.07
CA ARG A 61 -3.61 -19.38 16.41
C ARG A 61 -4.45 -18.66 17.46
N ALA A 62 -4.67 -17.36 17.30
CA ALA A 62 -5.44 -16.54 18.22
C ALA A 62 -6.96 -16.78 18.12
N TYR A 63 -7.45 -17.20 16.96
CA TYR A 63 -8.87 -17.50 16.71
C TYR A 63 -9.05 -18.92 16.15
N PRO A 64 -8.95 -19.97 16.97
CA PRO A 64 -9.41 -21.30 16.60
C PRO A 64 -10.95 -21.31 16.51
N ASN A 65 -11.49 -21.95 15.46
CA ASN A 65 -12.93 -22.20 15.32
C ASN A 65 -13.49 -22.97 16.51
#